data_AF-A0A921IXG9-F1
#
_entry.id   AF-A0A921IXG9-F1
#
_cell.length_a   1.000
_cell.length_b   1.000
_cell.length_c   1.000
_cell.angle_alpha   90.00
_cell.angle_beta   90.00
_cell.angle_gamma   90.00
#
_symmetry.space_group_name_H-M   'P 1'
#
loop_
_entity.id
_entity.type
_entity.pdbx_description
1 polymer ?
#
loop_
_entity_poly.entity_id
_entity_poly.type
_entity_poly.pdbx_seq_one_letter_code
_entity_poly.pdbx_strand_id
1 'polypeptide(L)'
;MPCQSCGAPMGEQDKFCMRCGAARQEPARSAAADSSTVCPACGAAIDDSMRFCMHCGAELSPLPAAVASAAPVEPEPQRKRGMTKGAVAAIVAVTVAVIAIAAFGVWWFVLRDDASAQSGAVGTSLSGESSESSDSNDAGDATDSGDDDARGHASAGDKSRTAVCTVPDASLSDVRLSGTSLIASVDFESESCEDSSYSAAGVQVTIQDDGNVVAAAVYDFGDAPLEFDDGTAQADLAFTTVQYWRPYDQIDVSDASVELTEDATASGASAATVEGALGGASIADTDIERYAQLAMSWQLDHDTTAANTFYSTFTTQLSSKQYGMQVEGKTWKYRDIYEQFLQRRAKHPNALFIWSGDYPTYQENGTTDFYVILSGEGFGSAADATAWCPANGYSTDDCIAVDLQ
;
A
#
# COMPACT_ATOMS: atom_id res chain seq x y z
N MET A 1 -35.61 -26.00 26.97
CA MET A 1 -35.08 -27.35 26.67
C MET A 1 -33.57 -27.27 26.50
N PRO A 2 -32.76 -28.28 26.91
CA PRO A 2 -31.31 -28.22 26.74
C PRO A 2 -30.91 -28.31 25.26
N CYS A 3 -29.90 -27.55 24.85
CA CYS A 3 -29.30 -27.62 23.53
C CYS A 3 -28.73 -29.03 23.30
N GLN A 4 -29.10 -29.69 22.20
CA GLN A 4 -28.62 -31.04 21.92
C GLN A 4 -27.12 -31.09 21.56
N SER A 5 -26.51 -29.97 21.18
CA SER A 5 -25.08 -29.90 20.85
C SER A 5 -24.18 -29.66 22.05
N CYS A 6 -24.59 -28.84 23.03
CA CYS A 6 -23.72 -28.46 24.16
C CYS A 6 -24.36 -28.59 25.55
N GLY A 7 -25.63 -29.00 25.64
CA GLY A 7 -26.36 -29.19 26.89
C GLY A 7 -26.82 -27.91 27.59
N ALA A 8 -26.50 -26.72 27.07
CA ALA A 8 -26.89 -25.45 27.68
C ALA A 8 -28.41 -25.24 27.67
N PRO A 9 -29.01 -24.64 28.70
CA PRO A 9 -30.45 -24.36 28.72
C PRO A 9 -30.83 -23.36 27.63
N MET A 10 -31.85 -23.67 26.83
CA MET A 10 -32.46 -22.76 25.86
C MET A 10 -33.90 -22.44 26.23
N GLY A 11 -34.29 -21.18 26.05
CA GLY A 11 -35.66 -20.69 26.15
C GLY A 11 -36.56 -21.25 25.06
N GLU A 12 -37.87 -21.19 25.26
CA GLU A 12 -38.86 -21.81 24.37
C GLU A 12 -39.00 -21.12 23.01
N GLN A 13 -38.45 -19.91 22.83
CA GLN A 13 -38.49 -19.13 21.60
C GLN A 13 -37.10 -18.95 20.97
N ASP A 14 -36.05 -19.51 21.56
CA ASP A 14 -34.68 -19.33 21.10
C ASP A 14 -34.44 -20.15 19.83
N LYS A 15 -34.18 -19.47 18.71
CA LYS A 15 -33.87 -20.11 17.42
C LYS A 15 -32.46 -20.70 17.38
N PHE A 16 -31.54 -20.16 18.19
CA PHE A 16 -30.14 -20.57 18.25
C PHE A 16 -29.65 -20.57 19.71
N CYS A 17 -28.74 -21.49 20.05
CA CYS A 17 -28.12 -21.54 21.36
C CYS A 17 -27.14 -20.39 21.51
N MET A 18 -27.37 -19.47 22.45
CA MET A 18 -26.45 -18.34 22.68
C MET A 18 -25.06 -18.75 23.18
N ARG A 19 -24.87 -20.01 23.61
CA ARG A 19 -23.58 -20.51 24.10
C ARG A 19 -22.70 -21.14 23.02
N CYS A 20 -23.29 -21.82 22.03
CA CYS A 20 -22.53 -22.51 20.98
C CYS A 20 -22.98 -22.20 19.56
N GLY A 21 -23.98 -21.34 19.37
CA GLY A 21 -24.53 -20.97 18.07
C GLY A 21 -25.43 -22.02 17.40
N ALA A 22 -25.56 -23.23 17.97
CA ALA A 22 -26.32 -24.30 17.34
C ALA A 22 -27.82 -23.95 17.20
N ALA A 23 -28.37 -24.14 15.99
CA ALA A 23 -29.77 -23.94 15.70
C ALA A 23 -30.66 -24.93 16.46
N ARG A 24 -31.86 -24.49 16.86
CA ARG A 24 -32.83 -25.34 17.53
C ARG A 24 -33.41 -26.35 16.53
N GLN A 25 -33.27 -27.63 16.85
CA GLN A 25 -33.89 -28.70 16.05
C GLN A 25 -35.37 -28.83 16.42
N GLU A 26 -36.26 -28.36 15.56
CA GLU A 26 -37.70 -28.64 15.66
C GLU A 26 -38.01 -30.05 15.13
N PRO A 27 -38.91 -30.82 15.78
CA PRO A 27 -39.32 -32.12 15.27
C PRO A 27 -40.15 -31.98 13.99
N ALA A 28 -39.75 -32.69 12.94
CA ALA A 28 -40.36 -32.66 11.62
C ALA A 28 -41.85 -33.00 11.65
N ARG A 29 -42.68 -32.09 11.12
CA ARG A 29 -44.06 -32.38 10.71
C ARG A 29 -44.02 -32.81 9.24
N SER A 30 -44.40 -34.06 8.99
CA SER A 30 -44.51 -34.66 7.67
C SER A 30 -45.66 -34.01 6.86
N ALA A 31 -45.37 -33.57 5.64
CA ALA A 31 -46.38 -33.30 4.61
C ALA A 31 -45.79 -33.49 3.21
N ALA A 32 -46.37 -34.47 2.50
CA ALA A 32 -46.57 -34.60 1.06
C ALA A 32 -45.36 -34.69 0.10
N ALA A 33 -45.46 -35.66 -0.80
CA ALA A 33 -44.51 -35.98 -1.85
C ALA A 33 -44.50 -34.93 -2.96
N ASP A 34 -43.30 -34.45 -3.29
CA ASP A 34 -42.96 -33.82 -4.56
C ASP A 34 -41.67 -34.47 -5.09
N SER A 35 -41.60 -34.62 -6.42
CA SER A 35 -40.58 -35.38 -7.14
C SER A 35 -39.17 -34.84 -6.89
N SER A 36 -38.34 -35.63 -6.21
CA SER A 36 -36.90 -35.31 -6.07
C SER A 36 -36.13 -35.86 -7.27
N THR A 37 -35.79 -34.98 -8.19
CA THR A 37 -34.74 -35.24 -9.18
C THR A 37 -33.38 -35.08 -8.48
N VAL A 38 -32.34 -35.73 -8.99
CA VAL A 38 -30.97 -35.62 -8.44
C VAL A 38 -30.12 -34.82 -9.42
N CYS A 39 -29.31 -33.89 -8.90
CA CYS A 39 -28.41 -33.07 -9.71
C CYS A 39 -27.42 -33.98 -10.46
N PRO A 40 -27.35 -33.93 -11.80
CA PRO A 40 -26.46 -34.78 -12.59
C PRO A 40 -24.98 -34.41 -12.42
N ALA A 41 -24.67 -33.22 -11.89
CA ALA A 41 -23.30 -32.76 -11.69
C ALA A 41 -22.69 -33.19 -10.34
N CYS A 42 -23.48 -33.25 -9.26
CA CYS A 42 -22.96 -33.51 -7.91
C CYS A 42 -23.72 -34.57 -7.10
N GLY A 43 -24.86 -35.07 -7.60
CA GLY A 43 -25.63 -36.11 -6.91
C GLY A 43 -26.51 -35.60 -5.76
N ALA A 44 -26.60 -34.28 -5.54
CA ALA A 44 -27.48 -33.71 -4.53
C ALA A 44 -28.95 -33.77 -4.95
N ALA A 45 -29.87 -33.97 -4.00
CA ALA A 45 -31.30 -33.89 -4.28
C ALA A 45 -31.69 -32.46 -4.70
N ILE A 46 -32.48 -32.34 -5.76
CA ILE A 46 -32.96 -31.08 -6.33
C ILE A 46 -34.47 -31.13 -6.53
N ASP A 47 -35.07 -29.95 -6.52
CA ASP A 47 -36.46 -29.71 -6.88
C ASP A 47 -36.53 -29.33 -8.37
N ASP A 48 -37.54 -29.85 -9.08
CA ASP A 48 -37.70 -29.69 -10.54
C ASP A 48 -37.93 -28.23 -10.98
N SER A 49 -38.22 -27.31 -10.06
CA SER A 49 -38.40 -25.88 -10.35
C SER A 49 -37.12 -25.05 -10.24
N MET A 50 -36.01 -25.63 -9.75
CA MET A 50 -34.74 -24.92 -9.58
C MET A 50 -33.96 -24.82 -10.89
N ARG A 51 -33.60 -23.59 -11.27
CA ARG A 51 -32.77 -23.29 -12.46
C ARG A 51 -31.29 -23.59 -12.26
N PHE A 52 -30.82 -23.59 -11.00
CA PHE A 52 -29.43 -23.85 -10.64
C PHE A 52 -29.39 -24.71 -9.38
N CYS A 53 -28.44 -25.65 -9.31
CA CYS A 53 -28.25 -26.48 -8.13
C CYS A 53 -27.62 -25.66 -7.00
N MET A 54 -28.30 -25.55 -5.87
CA MET A 54 -27.81 -24.79 -4.73
C MET A 54 -26.58 -25.41 -4.03
N HIS A 55 -26.24 -26.68 -4.33
CA HIS A 55 -25.09 -27.36 -3.75
C HIS A 55 -23.80 -27.22 -4.56
N CYS A 56 -23.89 -27.11 -5.89
CA CYS A 56 -22.70 -27.04 -6.76
C CYS A 56 -22.75 -25.95 -7.83
N GLY A 57 -23.86 -25.21 -7.95
CA GLY A 57 -24.04 -24.13 -8.92
C GLY A 57 -24.40 -24.57 -10.34
N ALA A 58 -24.51 -25.87 -10.63
CA ALA A 58 -24.80 -26.36 -11.97
C ALA A 58 -26.21 -25.93 -12.46
N GLU A 59 -26.32 -25.43 -13.70
CA GLU A 59 -27.60 -25.05 -14.30
C GLU A 59 -28.46 -26.28 -14.63
N LEU A 60 -29.72 -26.26 -14.21
CA LEU A 60 -30.70 -27.35 -14.33
C LEU A 60 -31.82 -26.87 -15.26
N SER A 61 -31.78 -27.28 -16.52
CA SER A 61 -32.75 -26.85 -17.53
C SER A 61 -33.86 -27.88 -17.75
N PRO A 62 -35.16 -27.53 -17.58
CA PRO A 62 -36.26 -28.30 -18.14
C PRO A 62 -36.55 -27.85 -19.59
N LEU A 63 -36.46 -28.76 -20.56
CA LEU A 63 -36.95 -28.54 -21.93
C LEU A 63 -38.44 -28.92 -22.03
N PRO A 64 -39.24 -28.19 -22.84
CA PRO A 64 -39.44 -28.67 -24.21
C PRO A 64 -39.48 -27.59 -25.32
N ALA A 65 -38.99 -28.05 -26.49
CA ALA A 65 -39.40 -27.76 -27.87
C ALA A 65 -39.43 -26.32 -28.43
N ALA A 66 -38.43 -26.06 -29.27
CA ALA A 66 -38.44 -25.40 -30.60
C ALA A 66 -39.64 -24.56 -31.05
N VAL A 67 -39.36 -23.33 -31.52
CA VAL A 67 -39.83 -22.84 -32.83
C VAL A 67 -38.81 -21.87 -33.47
N ALA A 68 -38.81 -21.93 -34.79
CA ALA A 68 -37.91 -21.40 -35.80
C ALA A 68 -37.81 -19.86 -35.96
N SER A 69 -36.62 -19.43 -36.40
CA SER A 69 -36.32 -18.54 -37.54
C SER A 69 -36.96 -17.14 -37.64
N ALA A 70 -36.13 -16.10 -37.60
CA ALA A 70 -36.37 -14.84 -38.32
C ALA A 70 -35.04 -14.20 -38.78
N ALA A 71 -35.09 -13.58 -39.96
CA ALA A 71 -34.04 -13.30 -40.93
C ALA A 71 -33.04 -12.15 -40.60
N PRO A 72 -31.94 -11.99 -41.38
CA PRO A 72 -30.95 -10.92 -41.22
C PRO A 72 -31.49 -9.58 -41.72
N VAL A 73 -31.26 -8.51 -40.94
CA VAL A 73 -31.55 -7.12 -41.34
C VAL A 73 -30.35 -6.57 -42.13
N GLU A 74 -30.65 -6.11 -43.34
CA GLU A 74 -29.75 -5.43 -44.28
C GLU A 74 -29.41 -4.01 -43.78
N PRO A 75 -28.14 -3.53 -43.86
CA PRO A 75 -27.79 -2.18 -43.47
C PRO A 75 -27.91 -1.18 -44.64
N GLU A 76 -28.69 -0.12 -44.44
CA GLU A 76 -28.79 1.04 -45.35
C GLU A 76 -27.64 2.08 -45.17
N PRO A 77 -27.38 2.96 -46.16
CA PRO A 77 -26.03 3.41 -46.50
C PRO A 77 -25.57 4.72 -45.85
N GLN A 78 -24.23 4.88 -45.88
CA GLN A 78 -23.48 6.00 -45.32
C GLN A 78 -23.86 7.39 -45.84
N ARG A 79 -23.76 8.40 -44.96
CA ARG A 79 -23.65 9.81 -45.34
C ARG A 79 -22.34 10.42 -44.84
N LYS A 80 -21.31 10.38 -45.69
CA LYS A 80 -20.09 11.18 -45.56
C LYS A 80 -20.42 12.67 -45.67
N ARG A 81 -19.95 13.47 -44.71
CA ARG A 81 -19.87 14.93 -44.85
C ARG A 81 -18.41 15.34 -44.67
N GLY A 82 -17.74 15.64 -45.77
CA GLY A 82 -16.40 16.22 -45.75
C GLY A 82 -16.46 17.74 -45.60
N MET A 83 -15.46 18.34 -44.95
CA MET A 83 -15.12 19.75 -45.16
C MET A 83 -13.65 20.07 -44.79
N THR A 84 -12.89 20.33 -45.87
CA THR A 84 -11.83 21.33 -46.14
C THR A 84 -10.67 21.58 -45.17
N LYS A 85 -9.47 21.26 -45.69
CA LYS A 85 -8.15 21.80 -45.34
C LYS A 85 -8.13 23.32 -45.56
N GLY A 86 -8.18 24.12 -44.49
CA GLY A 86 -8.13 25.58 -44.59
C GLY A 86 -7.78 26.35 -43.32
N ALA A 87 -7.51 25.68 -42.19
CA ALA A 87 -7.28 26.35 -40.89
C ALA A 87 -5.87 26.14 -40.31
N VAL A 88 -4.97 25.46 -41.02
CA VAL A 88 -3.62 25.11 -40.49
C VAL A 88 -2.57 26.22 -40.72
N ALA A 89 -2.81 27.15 -41.64
CA ALA A 89 -1.82 28.20 -41.97
C ALA A 89 -1.78 29.39 -40.99
N ALA A 90 -2.84 29.63 -40.22
CA ALA A 90 -2.91 30.78 -39.31
C ALA A 90 -2.25 30.52 -37.94
N ILE A 91 -2.22 29.26 -37.48
CA ILE A 91 -1.72 28.89 -36.15
C ILE A 91 -0.17 28.91 -36.10
N VAL A 92 0.50 28.56 -37.20
CA VAL A 92 1.97 28.52 -37.28
C VAL A 92 2.60 29.91 -37.25
N ALA A 93 1.92 30.94 -37.78
CA ALA A 93 2.44 32.31 -37.76
C ALA A 93 2.40 32.94 -36.35
N VAL A 94 1.38 32.60 -35.55
CA VAL A 94 1.21 33.11 -34.19
C VAL A 94 2.21 32.45 -33.23
N THR A 95 2.46 31.15 -33.36
CA THR A 95 3.44 30.45 -32.51
C THR A 95 4.87 30.93 -32.74
N VAL A 96 5.27 31.21 -33.99
CA VAL A 96 6.61 31.76 -34.28
C VAL A 96 6.80 33.17 -33.70
N ALA A 97 5.76 34.01 -33.72
CA ALA A 97 5.82 35.36 -33.16
C ALA A 97 5.95 35.35 -31.62
N VAL A 98 5.25 34.44 -30.93
CA VAL A 98 5.30 34.34 -29.46
C VAL A 98 6.66 33.81 -28.99
N ILE A 99 7.26 32.85 -29.69
CA ILE A 99 8.57 32.30 -29.35
C ILE A 99 9.68 33.36 -29.51
N ALA A 100 9.58 34.24 -30.51
CA ALA A 100 10.55 35.33 -30.70
C ALA A 100 10.51 36.38 -29.57
N ILE A 101 9.33 36.64 -28.98
CA ILE A 101 9.16 37.59 -27.87
C ILE A 101 9.70 37.00 -26.56
N ALA A 102 9.46 35.71 -26.31
CA ALA A 102 9.96 35.02 -25.12
C ALA A 102 11.50 34.90 -25.12
N ALA A 103 12.11 34.60 -26.27
CA ALA A 103 13.57 34.53 -26.39
C ALA A 103 14.25 35.90 -26.17
N PHE A 104 13.59 37.00 -26.55
CA PHE A 104 14.12 38.36 -26.34
C PHE A 104 14.02 38.81 -24.87
N GLY A 105 12.97 38.39 -24.16
CA GLY A 105 12.78 38.69 -22.73
C GLY A 105 13.80 38.00 -21.82
N VAL A 106 14.14 36.74 -22.10
CA VAL A 106 15.14 35.97 -21.34
C VAL A 106 16.54 36.54 -21.58
N TRP A 107 16.86 36.97 -22.80
CA TRP A 107 18.15 37.57 -23.11
C TRP A 107 18.37 38.92 -22.41
N TRP A 108 17.33 39.74 -22.24
CA TRP A 108 17.42 41.03 -21.55
C TRP A 108 17.61 40.90 -20.04
N PHE A 109 17.07 39.84 -19.43
CA PHE A 109 17.14 39.63 -17.98
C PHE A 109 18.48 39.04 -17.53
N VAL A 110 19.14 38.22 -18.37
CA VAL A 110 20.41 37.55 -18.02
C VAL A 110 21.65 38.43 -18.25
N LEU A 111 21.55 39.53 -18.99
CA LEU A 111 22.70 40.42 -19.31
C LEU A 111 22.79 41.70 -18.46
N ARG A 112 22.21 41.72 -17.26
CA ARG A 112 22.29 42.90 -16.38
C ARG A 112 22.87 42.53 -15.02
N ASP A 113 24.19 42.39 -14.99
CA ASP A 113 24.96 42.31 -13.75
C ASP A 113 25.36 43.68 -13.20
N ASP A 114 25.58 43.64 -11.87
CA ASP A 114 26.31 44.52 -10.96
C ASP A 114 25.72 45.87 -10.56
N ALA A 115 25.39 46.01 -9.26
CA ALA A 115 26.12 46.92 -8.36
C ALA A 115 25.63 46.88 -6.90
N SER A 116 26.61 47.02 -6.00
CA SER A 116 26.60 47.42 -4.57
C SER A 116 26.31 46.31 -3.53
N ALA A 117 27.30 45.76 -2.81
CA ALA A 117 28.36 46.33 -1.94
C ALA A 117 27.91 46.64 -0.48
N GLN A 118 28.50 45.85 0.43
CA GLN A 118 29.21 46.21 1.67
C GLN A 118 28.56 46.95 2.86
N SER A 119 29.06 46.50 4.04
CA SER A 119 29.22 47.16 5.36
C SER A 119 28.08 46.95 6.37
N GLY A 120 28.32 46.72 7.67
CA GLY A 120 29.54 46.90 8.45
C GLY A 120 29.49 46.17 9.81
N ALA A 121 30.60 46.29 10.54
CA ALA A 121 31.01 45.49 11.70
C ALA A 121 30.82 46.19 13.07
N VAL A 122 31.23 45.46 14.13
CA VAL A 122 31.64 45.89 15.49
C VAL A 122 30.47 46.10 16.47
N GLY A 123 30.48 45.70 17.76
CA GLY A 123 31.41 45.10 18.74
C GLY A 123 30.59 44.91 20.03
N THR A 124 30.90 44.04 21.00
CA THR A 124 31.83 44.29 22.13
C THR A 124 31.36 43.40 23.29
N SER A 125 32.34 42.82 23.99
CA SER A 125 32.27 42.04 25.24
C SER A 125 31.51 42.70 26.41
N LEU A 126 30.98 41.89 27.34
CA LEU A 126 31.35 41.90 28.77
C LEU A 126 30.52 40.92 29.61
N SER A 127 31.21 40.36 30.59
CA SER A 127 30.86 39.40 31.64
C SER A 127 30.13 40.01 32.85
N GLY A 128 29.53 39.14 33.67
CA GLY A 128 29.10 39.40 35.06
C GLY A 128 27.92 38.49 35.45
N GLU A 129 28.15 37.30 36.03
CA GLU A 129 28.30 37.00 37.48
C GLU A 129 27.08 37.33 38.34
N SER A 130 26.48 36.29 38.95
CA SER A 130 26.45 36.04 40.42
C SER A 130 25.43 34.93 40.74
N SER A 131 25.85 33.76 41.25
CA SER A 131 25.92 33.39 42.69
C SER A 131 24.57 32.82 43.18
N GLU A 132 24.43 31.80 44.04
CA GLU A 132 25.14 31.36 45.24
C GLU A 132 24.87 29.84 45.48
N SER A 133 25.89 29.06 45.87
CA SER A 133 26.15 28.47 47.22
C SER A 133 25.28 27.24 47.57
N SER A 134 25.86 26.13 48.02
CA SER A 134 26.48 26.03 49.33
C SER A 134 27.51 24.89 49.45
N ASP A 135 28.54 25.22 50.20
CA ASP A 135 29.70 24.46 50.65
C ASP A 135 29.40 23.23 51.52
N SER A 136 30.33 22.27 51.54
CA SER A 136 31.27 22.08 52.68
C SER A 136 32.20 20.86 52.51
N ASN A 137 33.50 21.17 52.51
CA ASN A 137 34.64 20.62 53.29
C ASN A 137 34.75 19.08 53.47
N ASP A 138 35.91 18.43 53.51
CA ASP A 138 37.24 18.77 54.02
C ASP A 138 38.13 17.56 53.60
N ALA A 139 39.20 17.75 52.82
CA ALA A 139 40.59 17.92 53.24
C ALA A 139 41.37 16.64 53.62
N GLY A 140 42.60 16.62 53.09
CA GLY A 140 43.72 15.78 53.50
C GLY A 140 44.12 14.77 52.43
N ASP A 141 45.37 14.60 52.04
CA ASP A 141 46.65 15.24 52.36
C ASP A 141 47.65 14.62 51.34
N ALA A 142 48.77 15.29 51.14
CA ALA A 142 49.72 15.11 50.05
C ALA A 142 50.59 13.83 50.11
N THR A 143 51.51 13.77 49.12
CA THR A 143 52.75 12.97 48.99
C THR A 143 52.60 11.63 48.26
N ASP A 144 53.56 11.16 47.48
CA ASP A 144 54.75 11.70 46.83
C ASP A 144 55.16 10.64 45.79
N SER A 145 55.87 11.12 44.79
CA SER A 145 56.54 10.50 43.65
C SER A 145 57.15 9.11 43.89
N GLY A 146 57.17 8.31 42.83
CA GLY A 146 57.98 7.09 42.73
C GLY A 146 57.93 6.49 41.33
N ASP A 147 58.84 6.93 40.46
CA ASP A 147 59.27 6.22 39.25
C ASP A 147 59.87 4.86 39.62
N ASP A 148 59.57 3.81 38.85
CA ASP A 148 60.56 2.79 38.48
C ASP A 148 60.07 1.89 37.32
N ASP A 149 61.01 1.68 36.40
CA ASP A 149 60.90 0.98 35.13
C ASP A 149 60.72 -0.55 35.22
N ALA A 150 60.10 -1.06 34.15
CA ALA A 150 60.34 -2.36 33.51
C ALA A 150 59.76 -3.63 34.17
N ARG A 151 58.85 -4.29 33.44
CA ARG A 151 59.15 -5.45 32.57
C ARG A 151 57.85 -6.06 32.05
N GLY A 152 57.85 -6.42 30.78
CA GLY A 152 56.69 -6.90 30.06
C GLY A 152 56.04 -8.14 30.66
N HIS A 153 54.72 -8.17 30.57
CA HIS A 153 53.92 -9.37 30.34
C HIS A 153 52.98 -9.06 29.19
N ALA A 154 53.38 -9.46 27.98
CA ALA A 154 52.43 -9.71 26.90
C ALA A 154 51.55 -10.86 27.39
N SER A 155 50.37 -10.53 27.91
CA SER A 155 49.35 -11.53 28.20
C SER A 155 48.66 -11.88 26.89
N ALA A 156 49.29 -12.80 26.16
CA ALA A 156 48.60 -13.57 25.14
C ALA A 156 47.65 -14.54 25.87
N GLY A 157 46.35 -14.30 25.74
CA GLY A 157 45.33 -15.27 26.13
C GLY A 157 44.19 -14.68 26.94
N ASP A 158 43.34 -13.88 26.30
CA ASP A 158 41.94 -14.28 26.31
C ASP A 158 41.55 -14.60 24.87
N LYS A 159 41.21 -15.87 24.65
CA LYS A 159 40.76 -16.34 23.35
C LYS A 159 39.39 -15.72 23.16
N SER A 160 39.31 -14.74 22.26
CA SER A 160 38.21 -14.54 21.32
C SER A 160 36.95 -15.26 21.77
N ARG A 161 36.27 -14.69 22.78
CA ARG A 161 34.82 -14.82 22.80
C ARG A 161 34.43 -14.01 21.58
N THR A 162 34.15 -14.68 20.47
CA THR A 162 33.50 -14.02 19.34
C THR A 162 32.27 -13.37 19.95
N ALA A 163 32.29 -12.03 20.09
CA ALA A 163 31.11 -11.30 20.48
C ALA A 163 30.05 -11.70 19.46
N VAL A 164 28.99 -12.36 19.93
CA VAL A 164 27.90 -12.74 19.05
C VAL A 164 27.12 -11.45 18.87
N CYS A 165 27.24 -10.87 17.68
CA CYS A 165 26.42 -9.76 17.25
C CYS A 165 24.95 -10.17 17.42
N THR A 166 24.28 -9.55 18.39
CA THR A 166 22.86 -9.79 18.67
C THR A 166 22.00 -9.06 17.63
N VAL A 167 20.69 -9.34 17.62
CA VAL A 167 19.74 -8.59 16.79
C VAL A 167 19.94 -7.09 17.03
N PRO A 168 20.24 -6.31 15.99
CA PRO A 168 20.44 -4.87 16.14
C PRO A 168 19.11 -4.14 16.32
N ASP A 169 19.17 -2.96 16.93
CA ASP A 169 18.07 -2.01 16.84
C ASP A 169 18.02 -1.44 15.42
N ALA A 170 16.83 -1.08 14.95
CA ALA A 170 16.62 -0.60 13.59
C ALA A 170 15.79 0.69 13.57
N SER A 171 16.15 1.61 12.68
CA SER A 171 15.39 2.84 12.43
C SER A 171 15.29 3.11 10.93
N LEU A 172 14.19 3.73 10.52
CA LEU A 172 13.96 4.08 9.12
C LEU A 172 14.60 5.43 8.82
N SER A 173 15.48 5.50 7.82
CA SER A 173 16.19 6.74 7.48
C SER A 173 15.71 7.37 6.17
N ASP A 174 15.26 6.57 5.20
CA ASP A 174 14.68 7.07 3.94
C ASP A 174 13.68 6.07 3.35
N VAL A 175 12.75 6.58 2.55
CA VAL A 175 11.87 5.75 1.71
C VAL A 175 11.79 6.31 0.31
N ARG A 176 11.88 5.41 -0.68
CA ARG A 176 11.79 5.75 -2.10
C ARG A 176 11.05 4.68 -2.87
N LEU A 177 10.61 5.02 -4.07
CA LEU A 177 9.94 4.10 -4.98
C LEU A 177 10.81 3.84 -6.21
N SER A 178 11.03 2.56 -6.53
CA SER A 178 11.60 2.14 -7.83
C SER A 178 10.63 1.22 -8.55
N GLY A 179 10.08 1.70 -9.67
CA GLY A 179 8.96 1.04 -10.34
C GLY A 179 7.74 0.97 -9.43
N THR A 180 7.44 -0.22 -8.91
CA THR A 180 6.38 -0.45 -7.90
C THR A 180 6.93 -1.01 -6.59
N SER A 181 8.26 -1.10 -6.45
CA SER A 181 8.91 -1.57 -5.24
C SER A 181 9.19 -0.39 -4.33
N LEU A 182 8.71 -0.48 -3.09
CA LEU A 182 9.13 0.40 -2.01
C LEU A 182 10.54 -0.02 -1.59
N ILE A 183 11.47 0.93 -1.55
CA ILE A 183 12.81 0.74 -1.00
C ILE A 183 12.89 1.57 0.28
N ALA A 184 13.16 0.90 1.39
CA ALA A 184 13.41 1.51 2.68
C ALA A 184 14.89 1.44 3.00
N SER A 185 15.52 2.58 3.25
CA SER A 185 16.87 2.63 3.82
C SER A 185 16.74 2.52 5.34
N VAL A 186 17.34 1.49 5.91
CA VAL A 186 17.25 1.17 7.34
C VAL A 186 18.63 1.27 7.95
N ASP A 187 18.73 2.06 9.02
CA ASP A 187 19.92 2.20 9.84
C ASP A 187 19.82 1.20 10.99
N PHE A 188 20.89 0.43 11.20
CA PHE A 188 21.00 -0.59 12.23
C PHE A 188 22.08 -0.19 13.22
N GLU A 189 21.77 -0.32 14.51
CA GLU A 189 22.68 0.03 15.60
C GLU A 189 22.80 -1.14 16.58
N SER A 190 24.02 -1.46 16.99
CA SER A 190 24.25 -2.47 18.02
C SER A 190 25.61 -2.32 18.68
N GLU A 191 25.60 -2.03 19.98
CA GLU A 191 26.81 -2.00 20.81
C GLU A 191 27.54 -3.35 20.85
N SER A 192 26.84 -4.47 20.58
CA SER A 192 27.43 -5.81 20.61
C SER A 192 28.15 -6.17 19.32
N CYS A 193 27.90 -5.44 18.23
CA CYS A 193 28.41 -5.77 16.91
C CYS A 193 29.73 -5.06 16.59
N GLU A 194 30.06 -3.91 17.16
CA GLU A 194 31.32 -3.16 16.87
C GLU A 194 31.66 -3.20 15.36
N ASP A 195 32.79 -3.78 14.96
CA ASP A 195 33.23 -3.96 13.56
C ASP A 195 32.94 -5.39 13.02
N SER A 196 31.87 -6.03 13.49
CA SER A 196 31.48 -7.40 13.12
C SER A 196 30.24 -7.45 12.24
N SER A 197 29.91 -8.64 11.74
CA SER A 197 28.76 -8.84 10.84
C SER A 197 27.56 -9.44 11.58
N TYR A 198 26.36 -8.90 11.37
CA TYR A 198 25.12 -9.59 11.68
C TYR A 198 24.70 -10.48 10.51
N SER A 199 24.50 -11.77 10.78
CA SER A 199 24.16 -12.77 9.76
C SER A 199 23.11 -13.72 10.32
N ALA A 200 21.85 -13.50 9.93
CA ALA A 200 20.72 -14.34 10.29
C ALA A 200 19.75 -14.49 9.11
N ALA A 201 19.19 -15.69 8.95
CA ALA A 201 18.13 -15.95 7.99
C ALA A 201 16.77 -15.87 8.69
N GLY A 202 15.72 -15.54 7.94
CA GLY A 202 14.36 -15.51 8.50
C GLY A 202 14.12 -14.31 9.43
N VAL A 203 14.70 -13.16 9.11
CA VAL A 203 14.49 -11.92 9.89
C VAL A 203 13.32 -11.17 9.27
N GLN A 204 12.18 -11.14 9.94
CA GLN A 204 11.07 -10.28 9.55
C GLN A 204 11.38 -8.84 9.94
N VAL A 205 11.38 -7.95 8.95
CA VAL A 205 11.44 -6.50 9.15
C VAL A 205 10.01 -5.98 9.03
N THR A 206 9.52 -5.30 10.07
CA THR A 206 8.19 -4.69 10.10
C THR A 206 8.34 -3.18 10.30
N ILE A 207 7.86 -2.39 9.34
CA ILE A 207 7.82 -0.92 9.43
C ILE A 207 6.42 -0.52 9.87
N GLN A 208 6.33 0.29 10.92
CA GLN A 208 5.10 0.85 11.44
C GLN A 208 5.11 2.38 11.35
N ASP A 209 3.98 2.98 10.99
CA ASP A 209 3.75 4.42 10.95
C ASP A 209 2.41 4.71 11.65
N ASP A 210 2.43 5.61 12.64
CA ASP A 210 1.31 5.89 13.55
C ASP A 210 0.68 4.61 14.13
N GLY A 211 1.53 3.64 14.51
CA GLY A 211 1.11 2.34 15.06
C GLY A 211 0.45 1.38 14.06
N ASN A 212 0.42 1.72 12.77
CA ASN A 212 -0.07 0.85 11.70
C ASN A 212 1.10 0.19 10.98
N VAL A 213 1.03 -1.11 10.73
CA VAL A 213 2.03 -1.80 9.89
C VAL A 213 1.89 -1.31 8.45
N VAL A 214 2.92 -0.64 7.95
CA VAL A 214 2.97 -0.07 6.59
C VAL A 214 3.88 -0.84 5.65
N ALA A 215 4.80 -1.66 6.16
CA ALA A 215 5.53 -2.64 5.36
C ALA A 215 6.00 -3.82 6.22
N ALA A 216 6.04 -5.02 5.63
CA ALA A 216 6.58 -6.20 6.29
C ALA A 216 7.04 -7.25 5.27
N ALA A 217 8.26 -7.75 5.46
CA ALA A 217 8.84 -8.83 4.67
C ALA A 217 9.91 -9.59 5.47
N VAL A 218 10.21 -10.82 5.06
CA VAL A 218 11.22 -11.68 5.67
C VAL A 218 12.50 -11.66 4.84
N TYR A 219 13.61 -11.31 5.47
CA TYR A 219 14.92 -11.16 4.83
C TYR A 219 15.89 -12.27 5.26
N ASP A 220 16.85 -12.55 4.38
CA ASP A 220 17.96 -13.45 4.65
C ASP A 220 19.27 -12.67 4.66
N PHE A 221 19.69 -12.25 5.85
CA PHE A 221 20.99 -11.61 6.07
C PHE A 221 22.11 -12.64 6.21
N GLY A 222 21.83 -13.95 6.09
CA GLY A 222 22.88 -14.96 5.96
C GLY A 222 23.54 -14.91 4.57
N ASP A 223 22.76 -14.63 3.53
CA ASP A 223 23.25 -14.47 2.15
C ASP A 223 23.79 -13.05 1.88
N ALA A 224 23.28 -12.05 2.61
CA ALA A 224 23.74 -10.66 2.57
C ALA A 224 23.90 -10.10 4.00
N PRO A 225 25.01 -10.43 4.69
CA PRO A 225 25.27 -9.95 6.05
C PRO A 225 25.29 -8.43 6.17
N LEU A 226 24.83 -7.92 7.31
CA LEU A 226 24.98 -6.51 7.66
C LEU A 226 26.38 -6.35 8.26
N GLU A 227 27.23 -5.59 7.57
CA GLU A 227 28.58 -5.28 8.02
C GLU A 227 28.52 -4.02 8.88
N PHE A 228 28.86 -4.13 10.17
CA PHE A 228 28.92 -2.99 11.07
C PHE A 228 30.31 -2.34 11.05
N ASP A 229 30.32 -1.02 11.16
CA ASP A 229 31.50 -0.16 11.38
C ASP A 229 31.17 0.71 12.60
N ASP A 230 31.98 0.59 13.67
CA ASP A 230 31.74 1.29 14.94
C ASP A 230 30.32 1.08 15.50
N GLY A 231 29.79 -0.13 15.39
CA GLY A 231 28.46 -0.49 15.91
C GLY A 231 27.29 0.02 15.08
N THR A 232 27.53 0.54 13.88
CA THR A 232 26.48 0.99 12.94
C THR A 232 26.55 0.28 11.59
N ALA A 233 25.40 0.02 10.99
CA ALA A 233 25.28 -0.51 9.63
C ALA A 233 24.07 0.11 8.92
N GLN A 234 24.06 0.08 7.58
CA GLN A 234 22.90 0.53 6.79
C GLN A 234 22.62 -0.47 5.68
N ALA A 235 21.34 -0.73 5.41
CA ALA A 235 20.93 -1.50 4.25
C ALA A 235 19.65 -0.95 3.60
N ASP A 236 19.60 -1.06 2.28
CA ASP A 236 18.38 -0.83 1.51
C ASP A 236 17.58 -2.13 1.41
N LEU A 237 16.31 -2.08 1.82
CA LEU A 237 15.38 -3.20 1.81
C LEU A 237 14.24 -2.93 0.84
N ALA A 238 14.07 -3.80 -0.15
CA ALA A 238 13.00 -3.74 -1.13
C ALA A 238 11.77 -4.57 -0.70
N PHE A 239 10.61 -3.94 -0.80
CA PHE A 239 9.28 -4.50 -0.56
C PHE A 239 8.47 -4.43 -1.86
N THR A 240 7.84 -5.54 -2.23
CA THR A 240 6.90 -5.63 -3.36
C THR A 240 5.51 -5.10 -2.97
N THR A 241 4.61 -4.94 -3.94
CA THR A 241 3.24 -4.42 -3.73
C THR A 241 2.34 -5.27 -2.84
N VAL A 242 2.80 -6.44 -2.41
CA VAL A 242 2.12 -7.29 -1.42
C VAL A 242 2.82 -7.31 -0.05
N GLN A 243 3.89 -6.53 0.09
CA GLN A 243 4.74 -6.43 1.29
C GLN A 243 4.74 -5.01 1.88
N TYR A 244 4.11 -4.04 1.23
CA TYR A 244 3.87 -2.72 1.79
C TYR A 244 2.42 -2.30 1.58
N TRP A 245 1.91 -1.49 2.51
CA TRP A 245 0.52 -1.09 2.59
C TRP A 245 0.33 0.41 2.85
N ARG A 246 1.35 1.22 2.57
CA ARG A 246 1.26 2.69 2.52
C ARG A 246 1.98 3.22 1.27
N PRO A 247 1.40 4.13 0.47
CA PRO A 247 2.13 4.81 -0.58
C PRO A 247 3.43 5.43 -0.04
N TYR A 248 4.53 5.32 -0.77
CA TYR A 248 5.86 5.73 -0.30
C TYR A 248 5.91 7.21 0.11
N ASP A 249 5.13 8.05 -0.56
CA ASP A 249 5.00 9.49 -0.33
C ASP A 249 4.04 9.87 0.82
N GLN A 250 3.48 8.85 1.48
CA GLN A 250 2.57 8.97 2.61
C GLN A 250 3.10 8.25 3.86
N ILE A 251 4.36 7.80 3.85
CA ILE A 251 5.05 7.28 5.04
C ILE A 251 5.77 8.45 5.69
N ASP A 252 5.46 8.75 6.95
CA ASP A 252 6.24 9.71 7.73
C ASP A 252 7.45 9.02 8.36
N VAL A 253 8.62 9.18 7.74
CA VAL A 253 9.88 8.57 8.21
C VAL A 253 10.21 9.00 9.65
N SER A 254 9.81 10.21 10.06
CA SER A 254 10.15 10.74 11.39
C SER A 254 9.32 10.13 12.52
N ASP A 255 8.12 9.64 12.21
CA ASP A 255 7.23 8.96 13.15
C ASP A 255 7.23 7.43 12.95
N ALA A 256 7.95 6.93 11.95
CA ALA A 256 8.06 5.52 11.66
C ALA A 256 8.95 4.78 12.67
N SER A 257 8.62 3.50 12.91
CA SER A 257 9.43 2.59 13.71
C SER A 257 9.69 1.30 12.93
N VAL A 258 10.84 0.67 13.17
CA VAL A 258 11.25 -0.58 12.53
C VAL A 258 11.43 -1.64 13.61
N GLU A 259 10.76 -2.77 13.46
CA GLU A 259 10.85 -3.91 14.36
C GLU A 259 11.43 -5.12 13.62
N LEU A 260 12.43 -5.75 14.23
CA LEU A 260 13.05 -6.98 13.73
C LEU A 260 12.56 -8.19 14.54
N THR A 261 12.13 -9.25 13.87
CA THR A 261 11.78 -10.53 14.49
C THR A 261 12.56 -11.65 13.82
N GLU A 262 13.43 -12.33 14.57
CA GLU A 262 14.15 -13.52 14.10
C GLU A 262 13.25 -14.77 14.04
N ASP A 263 13.77 -15.81 13.38
CA ASP A 263 13.11 -17.12 13.22
C ASP A 263 11.72 -17.03 12.56
N ALA A 264 11.47 -15.98 11.78
CA ALA A 264 10.24 -15.78 11.04
C ALA A 264 10.15 -16.74 9.85
N THR A 265 8.95 -17.30 9.64
CA THR A 265 8.69 -18.20 8.52
C THR A 265 8.20 -17.42 7.31
N ALA A 266 9.00 -17.42 6.24
CA ALA A 266 8.61 -16.84 4.96
C ALA A 266 7.53 -17.65 4.23
N SER A 267 6.65 -16.96 3.52
CA SER A 267 5.68 -17.52 2.58
C SER A 267 6.20 -17.37 1.14
N GLY A 268 6.93 -18.38 0.67
CA GLY A 268 7.52 -18.38 -0.67
C GLY A 268 8.97 -17.89 -0.70
N ALA A 269 9.47 -17.64 -1.92
CA ALA A 269 10.84 -17.20 -2.14
C ALA A 269 10.98 -15.67 -2.00
N SER A 270 12.19 -15.21 -1.70
CA SER A 270 12.54 -13.80 -1.70
C SER A 270 12.33 -13.16 -3.08
N ALA A 271 11.85 -11.92 -3.08
CA ALA A 271 11.81 -11.10 -4.28
C ALA A 271 13.23 -10.83 -4.81
N ALA A 272 13.34 -10.49 -6.09
CA ALA A 272 14.63 -10.09 -6.66
C ALA A 272 15.11 -8.78 -6.04
N THR A 273 16.43 -8.56 -6.06
CA THR A 273 17.02 -7.28 -5.68
C THR A 273 16.58 -6.17 -6.62
N VAL A 274 16.36 -4.97 -6.07
CA VAL A 274 15.90 -3.80 -6.83
C VAL A 274 16.87 -2.66 -6.58
N GLU A 275 17.62 -2.23 -7.59
CA GLU A 275 18.60 -1.15 -7.47
C GLU A 275 19.63 -1.35 -6.33
N GLY A 276 20.03 -2.60 -6.08
CA GLY A 276 20.95 -2.94 -4.99
C GLY A 276 20.27 -3.20 -3.64
N ALA A 277 18.99 -2.83 -3.49
CA ALA A 277 18.20 -3.15 -2.31
C ALA A 277 17.90 -4.66 -2.23
N LEU A 278 18.03 -5.23 -1.04
CA LEU A 278 17.76 -6.64 -0.76
C LEU A 278 16.26 -6.91 -0.91
N GLY A 279 15.86 -7.91 -1.70
CA GLY A 279 14.45 -8.27 -1.87
C GLY A 279 13.96 -9.21 -0.76
N GLY A 280 12.85 -8.88 -0.11
CA GLY A 280 12.28 -9.70 0.95
C GLY A 280 11.36 -10.80 0.43
N ALA A 281 11.19 -11.88 1.19
CA ALA A 281 10.14 -12.88 1.01
C ALA A 281 8.84 -12.44 1.72
N SER A 282 7.70 -12.91 1.24
CA SER A 282 6.40 -12.52 1.80
C SER A 282 6.20 -13.09 3.22
N ILE A 283 5.48 -12.35 4.07
CA ILE A 283 4.95 -12.85 5.33
C ILE A 283 3.73 -13.78 5.08
N ALA A 284 3.10 -14.29 6.14
CA ALA A 284 1.93 -15.14 6.00
C ALA A 284 0.77 -14.46 5.23
N ASP A 285 0.13 -15.21 4.33
CA ASP A 285 -1.02 -14.75 3.53
C ASP A 285 -2.16 -14.14 4.37
N THR A 286 -2.35 -14.64 5.59
CA THR A 286 -3.35 -14.13 6.55
C THR A 286 -3.01 -12.74 7.07
N ASP A 287 -1.72 -12.44 7.25
CA ASP A 287 -1.26 -11.13 7.68
C ASP A 287 -1.27 -10.13 6.54
N ILE A 288 -0.88 -10.54 5.32
CA ILE A 288 -1.02 -9.71 4.12
C ILE A 288 -2.47 -9.28 3.91
N GLU A 289 -3.41 -10.22 4.05
CA GLU A 289 -4.84 -9.92 3.93
C GLU A 289 -5.31 -8.92 5.01
N ARG A 290 -4.88 -9.12 6.24
CA ARG A 290 -5.22 -8.26 7.39
C ARG A 290 -4.66 -6.86 7.24
N TYR A 291 -3.37 -6.71 6.90
CA TYR A 291 -2.72 -5.42 6.73
C TYR A 291 -3.28 -4.65 5.54
N ALA A 292 -3.60 -5.32 4.43
CA ALA A 292 -4.30 -4.69 3.31
C ALA A 292 -5.66 -4.13 3.75
N GLN A 293 -6.45 -4.88 4.53
CA GLN A 293 -7.74 -4.38 5.03
C GLN A 293 -7.58 -3.15 5.93
N LEU A 294 -6.59 -3.14 6.84
CA LEU A 294 -6.31 -2.00 7.71
C LEU A 294 -5.86 -0.78 6.89
N ALA A 295 -4.95 -0.97 5.94
CA ALA A 295 -4.46 0.08 5.07
C ALA A 295 -5.55 0.69 4.18
N MET A 296 -6.48 -0.12 3.69
CA MET A 296 -7.66 0.36 2.97
C MET A 296 -8.49 1.29 3.85
N SER A 297 -8.72 0.94 5.12
CA SER A 297 -9.49 1.81 6.03
C SER A 297 -8.81 3.16 6.26
N TRP A 298 -7.49 3.17 6.43
CA TRP A 298 -6.73 4.43 6.54
C TRP A 298 -6.76 5.22 5.23
N GLN A 299 -6.60 4.55 4.07
CA GLN A 299 -6.52 5.23 2.77
C GLN A 299 -7.84 5.92 2.42
N LEU A 300 -8.97 5.29 2.72
CA LEU A 300 -10.29 5.89 2.55
C LEU A 300 -10.43 7.20 3.33
N ASP A 301 -9.99 7.22 4.58
CA ASP A 301 -10.02 8.42 5.41
C ASP A 301 -9.06 9.50 4.87
N HIS A 302 -7.81 9.11 4.58
CA HIS A 302 -6.78 10.00 4.05
C HIS A 302 -7.20 10.69 2.74
N ASP A 303 -7.78 9.95 1.80
CA ASP A 303 -8.10 10.45 0.46
C ASP A 303 -9.40 11.25 0.40
N THR A 304 -10.24 11.20 1.45
CA THR A 304 -11.57 11.83 1.47
C THR A 304 -11.52 13.32 1.13
N THR A 305 -10.57 14.07 1.71
CA THR A 305 -10.46 15.52 1.47
C THR A 305 -10.12 15.84 0.01
N ALA A 306 -9.19 15.09 -0.59
CA ALA A 306 -8.81 15.27 -1.99
C ALA A 306 -9.96 14.86 -2.92
N ALA A 307 -10.64 13.76 -2.63
CA ALA A 307 -11.77 13.27 -3.41
C ALA A 307 -12.91 14.29 -3.47
N ASN A 308 -13.17 15.02 -2.38
CA ASN A 308 -14.23 16.04 -2.32
C ASN A 308 -14.07 17.17 -3.37
N THR A 309 -12.90 17.33 -3.99
CA THR A 309 -12.73 18.29 -5.09
C THR A 309 -13.53 17.90 -6.36
N PHE A 310 -13.83 16.61 -6.53
CA PHE A 310 -14.53 16.06 -7.68
C PHE A 310 -16.06 16.13 -7.58
N TYR A 311 -16.61 16.78 -6.55
CA TYR A 311 -18.02 17.21 -6.56
C TYR A 311 -18.31 18.33 -7.57
N SER A 312 -17.27 19.01 -8.06
CA SER A 312 -17.39 20.16 -8.96
C SER A 312 -16.50 20.09 -10.20
N THR A 313 -15.71 19.02 -10.31
CA THR A 313 -14.77 18.78 -11.41
C THR A 313 -14.81 17.31 -11.80
N PHE A 314 -14.45 17.01 -13.04
CA PHE A 314 -14.37 15.63 -13.50
C PHE A 314 -13.01 15.04 -13.14
N THR A 315 -12.98 13.74 -12.91
CA THR A 315 -11.78 12.89 -12.86
C THR A 315 -12.01 11.63 -13.68
N THR A 316 -11.13 10.65 -13.57
CA THR A 316 -11.33 9.34 -14.19
C THR A 316 -11.26 8.22 -13.15
N GLN A 317 -12.24 7.32 -13.19
CA GLN A 317 -12.21 6.07 -12.47
C GLN A 317 -11.32 5.07 -13.23
N LEU A 318 -10.33 4.50 -12.56
CA LEU A 318 -9.36 3.52 -13.08
C LEU A 318 -9.67 2.08 -12.66
N SER A 319 -10.49 1.89 -11.64
CA SER A 319 -10.95 0.58 -11.18
C SER A 319 -12.15 0.71 -10.25
N SER A 320 -12.94 -0.36 -10.18
CA SER A 320 -14.01 -0.55 -9.20
C SER A 320 -14.09 -2.04 -8.87
N LYS A 321 -13.84 -2.42 -7.61
CA LYS A 321 -13.76 -3.81 -7.16
C LYS A 321 -14.41 -4.00 -5.79
N GLN A 322 -14.86 -5.21 -5.51
CA GLN A 322 -15.42 -5.60 -4.22
C GLN A 322 -14.71 -6.86 -3.69
N TYR A 323 -14.67 -7.00 -2.38
CA TYR A 323 -14.23 -8.25 -1.76
C TYR A 323 -15.16 -9.40 -2.20
N GLY A 324 -14.57 -10.52 -2.63
CA GLY A 324 -15.30 -11.69 -3.12
C GLY A 324 -15.79 -11.59 -4.57
N MET A 325 -15.55 -10.48 -5.26
CA MET A 325 -15.89 -10.32 -6.68
C MET A 325 -15.12 -11.34 -7.54
N GLN A 326 -15.79 -11.95 -8.51
CA GLN A 326 -15.18 -12.91 -9.44
C GLN A 326 -15.11 -12.31 -10.85
N VAL A 327 -14.02 -11.60 -11.14
CA VAL A 327 -13.74 -10.99 -12.44
C VAL A 327 -12.26 -11.15 -12.77
N GLU A 328 -11.90 -11.04 -14.04
CA GLU A 328 -10.50 -11.20 -14.50
C GLU A 328 -9.91 -12.58 -14.15
N GLY A 329 -10.77 -13.60 -14.02
CA GLY A 329 -10.37 -14.98 -13.73
C GLY A 329 -9.92 -15.24 -12.29
N LYS A 330 -10.11 -14.28 -11.36
CA LYS A 330 -9.79 -14.46 -9.94
C LYS A 330 -10.92 -13.99 -9.01
N THR A 331 -10.91 -14.50 -7.78
CA THR A 331 -11.69 -13.95 -6.67
C THR A 331 -10.89 -12.86 -6.00
N TRP A 332 -11.42 -11.64 -6.00
CA TRP A 332 -10.75 -10.47 -5.45
C TRP A 332 -10.80 -10.47 -3.92
N LYS A 333 -9.62 -10.33 -3.30
CA LYS A 333 -9.46 -10.15 -1.86
C LYS A 333 -8.98 -8.74 -1.53
N TYR A 334 -8.90 -8.37 -0.24
CA TYR A 334 -8.43 -7.04 0.15
C TYR A 334 -7.01 -6.77 -0.34
N ARG A 335 -6.13 -7.78 -0.22
CA ARG A 335 -4.76 -7.69 -0.74
C ARG A 335 -4.72 -7.40 -2.24
N ASP A 336 -5.60 -8.00 -3.04
CA ASP A 336 -5.63 -7.82 -4.49
C ASP A 336 -6.10 -6.40 -4.86
N ILE A 337 -7.11 -5.91 -4.15
CA ILE A 337 -7.68 -4.59 -4.38
C ILE A 337 -6.67 -3.51 -4.00
N TYR A 338 -6.02 -3.65 -2.84
CA TYR A 338 -5.04 -2.69 -2.37
C TYR A 338 -3.73 -2.74 -3.17
N GLU A 339 -3.26 -3.94 -3.55
CA GLU A 339 -2.13 -4.08 -4.48
C GLU A 339 -2.41 -3.35 -5.80
N GLN A 340 -3.62 -3.50 -6.36
CA GLN A 340 -3.99 -2.77 -7.57
C GLN A 340 -3.95 -1.25 -7.35
N PHE A 341 -4.39 -0.76 -6.19
CA PHE A 341 -4.26 0.66 -5.84
C PHE A 341 -2.80 1.11 -5.82
N LEU A 342 -1.90 0.38 -5.15
CA LEU A 342 -0.47 0.72 -5.12
C LEU A 342 0.17 0.74 -6.51
N GLN A 343 -0.19 -0.24 -7.37
CA GLN A 343 0.26 -0.26 -8.77
C GLN A 343 -0.25 0.95 -9.56
N ARG A 344 -1.49 1.40 -9.30
CA ARG A 344 -2.05 2.60 -9.94
C ARG A 344 -1.40 3.88 -9.40
N ARG A 345 -1.15 3.97 -8.10
CA ARG A 345 -0.47 5.08 -7.43
C ARG A 345 0.96 5.26 -7.92
N ALA A 346 1.69 4.17 -8.15
CA ALA A 346 3.03 4.20 -8.75
C ALA A 346 3.03 4.80 -10.17
N LYS A 347 1.97 4.56 -10.95
CA LYS A 347 1.82 5.14 -12.30
C LYS A 347 1.21 6.55 -12.29
N HIS A 348 0.32 6.82 -11.33
CA HIS A 348 -0.43 8.06 -11.16
C HIS A 348 -0.27 8.55 -9.73
N PRO A 349 0.71 9.42 -9.44
CA PRO A 349 0.97 9.93 -8.10
C PRO A 349 -0.14 10.80 -7.50
N ASN A 350 -1.26 11.01 -8.20
CA ASN A 350 -2.45 11.65 -7.66
C ASN A 350 -3.58 10.65 -7.40
N ALA A 351 -3.41 9.36 -7.72
CA ALA A 351 -4.46 8.37 -7.59
C ALA A 351 -5.01 8.32 -6.17
N LEU A 352 -6.34 8.25 -6.07
CA LEU A 352 -7.08 8.23 -4.81
C LEU A 352 -7.87 6.92 -4.70
N PHE A 353 -8.08 6.49 -3.46
CA PHE A 353 -8.85 5.32 -3.09
C PHE A 353 -10.11 5.77 -2.35
N ILE A 354 -11.28 5.46 -2.89
CA ILE A 354 -12.57 5.88 -2.31
C ILE A 354 -13.52 4.70 -2.14
N TRP A 355 -14.47 4.86 -1.23
CA TRP A 355 -15.60 3.96 -1.07
C TRP A 355 -16.79 4.53 -1.82
N SER A 356 -17.32 3.77 -2.78
CA SER A 356 -18.34 4.28 -3.69
C SER A 356 -19.62 4.69 -2.96
N GLY A 357 -19.96 4.02 -1.85
CA GLY A 357 -21.14 4.33 -1.04
C GLY A 357 -21.16 5.74 -0.45
N ASP A 358 -20.01 6.41 -0.37
CA ASP A 358 -19.90 7.74 0.25
C ASP A 358 -20.24 8.90 -0.71
N TYR A 359 -20.40 8.62 -2.01
CA TYR A 359 -20.56 9.67 -3.04
C TYR A 359 -21.85 9.50 -3.86
N PRO A 360 -22.63 10.57 -4.10
CA PRO A 360 -23.94 10.46 -4.71
C PRO A 360 -23.93 9.85 -6.13
N THR A 361 -22.93 10.14 -6.97
CA THR A 361 -22.81 9.54 -8.33
C THR A 361 -22.95 8.02 -8.31
N TYR A 362 -22.39 7.35 -7.31
CA TYR A 362 -22.47 5.89 -7.20
C TYR A 362 -23.75 5.42 -6.51
N GLN A 363 -24.28 6.22 -5.57
CA GLN A 363 -25.56 5.92 -4.91
C GLN A 363 -26.73 5.95 -5.90
N GLU A 364 -26.76 6.94 -6.78
CA GLU A 364 -27.81 7.06 -7.81
C GLU A 364 -27.79 5.92 -8.83
N ASN A 365 -26.60 5.37 -9.10
CA ASN A 365 -26.38 4.27 -10.03
C ASN A 365 -26.48 2.87 -9.38
N GLY A 366 -26.65 2.80 -8.05
CA GLY A 366 -26.77 1.54 -7.31
C GLY A 366 -25.45 0.78 -7.11
N THR A 367 -24.30 1.43 -7.31
CA THR A 367 -22.97 0.84 -7.18
C THR A 367 -22.31 1.25 -5.86
N THR A 368 -22.95 1.01 -4.72
CA THR A 368 -22.55 1.59 -3.42
C THR A 368 -21.52 0.80 -2.61
N ASP A 369 -21.23 -0.44 -3.00
CA ASP A 369 -20.43 -1.34 -2.17
C ASP A 369 -19.03 -1.62 -2.76
N PHE A 370 -18.43 -0.65 -3.45
CA PHE A 370 -17.19 -0.84 -4.21
C PHE A 370 -16.04 0.02 -3.69
N TYR A 371 -14.85 -0.56 -3.70
CA TYR A 371 -13.60 0.18 -3.63
C TYR A 371 -13.25 0.68 -5.02
N VAL A 372 -13.13 2.00 -5.14
CA VAL A 372 -12.91 2.68 -6.43
C VAL A 372 -11.55 3.36 -6.39
N ILE A 373 -10.80 3.21 -7.48
CA ILE A 373 -9.53 3.92 -7.68
C ILE A 373 -9.80 5.04 -8.68
N LEU A 374 -9.56 6.28 -8.28
CA LEU A 374 -9.58 7.46 -9.15
C LEU A 374 -8.15 7.79 -9.60
N SER A 375 -7.98 8.43 -10.75
CA SER A 375 -6.66 8.95 -11.17
C SER A 375 -6.21 10.13 -10.32
N GLY A 376 -7.16 10.86 -9.71
CA GLY A 376 -6.91 12.10 -8.99
C GLY A 376 -6.60 13.29 -9.88
N GLU A 377 -6.60 13.11 -11.20
CA GLU A 377 -6.46 14.20 -12.16
C GLU A 377 -7.79 14.94 -12.29
N GLY A 378 -7.74 16.27 -12.29
CA GLY A 378 -8.91 17.14 -12.41
C GLY A 378 -9.12 17.67 -13.84
N PHE A 379 -10.35 17.61 -14.34
CA PHE A 379 -10.72 18.02 -15.68
C PHE A 379 -11.92 18.98 -15.66
N GLY A 380 -11.91 19.94 -16.58
CA GLY A 380 -13.01 20.90 -16.74
C GLY A 380 -14.26 20.31 -17.42
N SER A 381 -14.17 19.13 -18.03
CA SER A 381 -15.28 18.46 -18.70
C SER A 381 -15.12 16.94 -18.75
N ALA A 382 -16.25 16.22 -18.84
CA ALA A 382 -16.26 14.77 -19.05
C ALA A 382 -15.54 14.35 -20.34
N ALA A 383 -15.56 15.18 -21.37
CA ALA A 383 -14.90 14.91 -22.64
C ALA A 383 -13.36 14.92 -22.49
N ASP A 384 -12.84 15.88 -21.72
CA ASP A 384 -11.39 15.97 -21.44
C ASP A 384 -10.93 14.78 -20.58
N ALA A 385 -11.70 14.43 -19.54
CA ALA A 385 -11.45 13.25 -18.72
C ALA A 385 -11.47 11.96 -19.56
N THR A 386 -12.46 11.81 -20.44
CA THR A 386 -12.57 10.64 -21.33
C THR A 386 -11.38 10.56 -22.30
N ALA A 387 -10.91 11.69 -22.82
CA ALA A 387 -9.75 11.74 -23.72
C ALA A 387 -8.43 11.41 -23.01
N TRP A 388 -8.34 11.67 -21.70
CA TRP A 388 -7.17 11.34 -20.89
C TRP A 388 -6.93 9.83 -20.77
N CYS A 389 -7.99 9.02 -20.71
CA CYS A 389 -7.91 7.56 -20.57
C CYS A 389 -7.01 6.89 -21.64
N PRO A 390 -7.31 6.96 -22.95
CA PRO A 390 -6.47 6.36 -23.98
C PRO A 390 -5.10 7.04 -24.10
N ALA A 391 -5.00 8.34 -23.78
CA ALA A 391 -3.71 9.04 -23.76
C ALA A 391 -2.74 8.48 -22.70
N ASN A 392 -3.28 7.85 -21.64
CA ASN A 392 -2.52 7.21 -20.56
C ASN A 392 -2.50 5.68 -20.67
N GLY A 393 -2.89 5.14 -21.83
CA GLY A 393 -2.82 3.71 -22.13
C GLY A 393 -3.95 2.87 -21.50
N TYR A 394 -5.08 3.49 -21.16
CA TYR A 394 -6.28 2.77 -20.72
C TYR A 394 -7.27 2.58 -21.85
N SER A 395 -7.91 1.40 -21.88
CA SER A 395 -9.07 1.17 -22.73
C SER A 395 -10.31 1.85 -22.13
N THR A 396 -11.40 1.91 -22.91
CA THR A 396 -12.70 2.39 -22.40
C THR A 396 -13.31 1.49 -21.33
N ASP A 397 -12.83 0.25 -21.21
CA ASP A 397 -13.33 -0.72 -20.22
C ASP A 397 -12.56 -0.57 -18.88
N ASP A 398 -11.36 0.03 -18.92
CA ASP A 398 -10.48 0.18 -17.77
C ASP A 398 -10.45 1.60 -17.20
N CYS A 399 -11.04 2.56 -17.91
CA CYS A 399 -11.02 3.97 -17.51
C CYS A 399 -12.23 4.71 -18.06
N ILE A 400 -12.96 5.38 -17.17
CA ILE A 400 -14.15 6.18 -17.51
C ILE A 400 -14.10 7.54 -16.82
N ALA A 401 -14.63 8.57 -17.47
CA ALA A 401 -14.84 9.87 -16.85
C ALA A 401 -15.94 9.79 -15.80
N VAL A 402 -15.69 10.38 -14.64
CA VAL A 402 -16.65 10.47 -13.53
C VAL A 402 -16.51 11.83 -12.85
N ASP A 403 -17.59 12.32 -12.29
CA ASP A 403 -17.54 13.25 -11.15
C ASP A 403 -18.03 12.48 -9.91
N LEU A 404 -18.03 13.13 -8.75
CA LEU A 404 -18.51 12.55 -7.49
C LEU A 404 -19.82 13.21 -7.02
N GLN A 405 -20.51 13.95 -7.89
CA GLN A 405 -21.75 14.66 -7.55
C GLN A 405 -22.99 13.77 -7.56
#